data_AF-S8H095-F1
#
_entry.id   AF-S8H095-F1
#
_cell.length_a   1.000
_cell.length_b   1.000
_cell.length_c   1.000
_cell.angle_alpha   90.00
_cell.angle_beta   90.00
_cell.angle_gamma   90.00
#
_symmetry.space_group_name_H-M   'P 1'
#
loop_
_entity.id
_entity.type
_entity.pdbx_description
1 polymer ?
#
loop_
_entity_poly.entity_id
_entity_poly.type
_entity_poly.pdbx_seq_one_letter_code
_entity_poly.pdbx_strand_id
1 'polypeptide(L)'
;METKRELILISISGVDRPGLTASITQILSEYDVTILDIGQADIHSQLSLGILFMSREEDSGNIMKELLFKATALGIAIRFSPVAESEYMHWVNMQGKNRYILTLLGRKLSAHHIAAVTKILADQGLNIDSIKRLTGRMPLDEQKASVRACIEFSVRGNPQHMEEMQSRLMHLSSEMGVDFSFQLDNMYRRMRRLICFDMDSTLIQTECIDELAERAGVGEQVRAITERAMRGEIDFKESFARRVALLKGLEESAMRDIAEHLPITEGVDRLMFVLKHYGYKIAILSGGFTYFGHYLKQKYGIDYMYANELEIADGKLTGRYVGEIVDGKRKAELLRLIAQVEHVDIAQTIAVGDGANDLPMLSTAGLGIAFHAKPKVVANTRQSINTIGLDGVLYFLGFKDSYLEEKGKL
;
A
#
# COMPACT_ATOMS: atom_id res chain seq x y z
N MET A 1 -26.49 46.95 18.93
CA MET A 1 -25.10 47.04 18.41
C MET A 1 -24.64 45.62 18.23
N GLU A 2 -24.31 45.20 17.01
CA GLU A 2 -23.69 43.88 16.81
C GLU A 2 -22.34 43.87 17.52
N THR A 3 -22.16 42.95 18.46
CA THR A 3 -20.89 42.75 19.14
C THR A 3 -19.86 42.33 18.09
N LYS A 4 -18.86 43.17 17.85
CA LYS A 4 -17.78 42.87 16.93
C LYS A 4 -17.03 41.63 17.40
N ARG A 5 -16.71 40.76 16.44
CA ARG A 5 -16.07 39.47 16.68
C ARG A 5 -14.66 39.48 16.13
N GLU A 6 -13.75 38.83 16.83
CA GLU A 6 -12.38 38.63 16.41
C GLU A 6 -12.07 37.14 16.26
N LEU A 7 -11.33 36.82 15.20
CA LEU A 7 -10.82 35.47 14.93
C LEU A 7 -9.34 35.43 15.28
N ILE A 8 -8.97 34.49 16.16
CA ILE A 8 -7.61 34.38 16.68
C ILE A 8 -7.15 32.93 16.56
N LEU A 9 -6.01 32.73 15.90
CA LEU A 9 -5.28 31.48 15.94
C LEU A 9 -4.25 31.55 17.08
N ILE A 10 -4.39 30.65 18.05
CA ILE A 10 -3.33 30.39 19.03
C ILE A 10 -2.48 29.22 18.56
N SER A 11 -1.18 29.42 18.51
CA SER A 11 -0.16 28.41 18.23
C SER A 11 0.66 28.18 19.50
N ILE A 12 0.55 26.99 20.08
CA ILE A 12 1.23 26.59 21.30
C ILE A 12 2.31 25.57 20.96
N SER A 13 3.53 25.77 21.45
CA SER A 13 4.62 24.82 21.30
C SER A 13 5.43 24.65 22.58
N GLY A 14 5.89 23.44 22.86
CA GLY A 14 6.66 23.15 24.06
C GLY A 14 6.79 21.66 24.36
N VAL A 15 7.27 21.33 25.55
CA VAL A 15 7.34 19.94 26.02
C VAL A 15 5.94 19.45 26.37
N ASP A 16 5.53 18.31 25.83
CA ASP A 16 4.22 17.72 26.11
C ASP A 16 4.07 17.32 27.58
N ARG A 17 2.90 17.59 28.15
CA ARG A 17 2.55 17.25 29.54
C ARG A 17 1.05 16.98 29.64
N PRO A 18 0.64 15.97 30.45
CA PRO A 18 -0.77 15.75 30.74
C PRO A 18 -1.46 17.01 31.27
N GLY A 19 -2.66 17.29 30.75
CA GLY A 19 -3.49 18.42 31.20
C GLY A 19 -3.16 19.78 30.58
N LEU A 20 -2.20 19.86 29.64
CA LEU A 20 -1.91 21.11 28.93
C LEU A 20 -3.12 21.59 28.12
N THR A 21 -3.68 20.75 27.25
CA THR A 21 -4.85 21.09 26.45
C THR A 21 -6.03 21.48 27.34
N ALA A 22 -6.29 20.71 28.40
CA ALA A 22 -7.33 21.00 29.39
C ALA A 22 -7.13 22.37 30.07
N SER A 23 -5.90 22.69 30.46
CA SER A 23 -5.56 23.97 31.10
C SER A 23 -5.83 25.18 30.20
N ILE A 24 -5.55 25.03 28.91
CA ILE A 24 -5.74 26.08 27.91
C ILE A 24 -7.23 26.23 27.56
N THR A 25 -7.92 25.12 27.31
CA THR A 25 -9.36 25.15 26.97
C THR A 25 -10.23 25.57 28.14
N GLN A 26 -9.79 25.34 29.39
CA GLN A 26 -10.46 25.84 30.59
C GLN A 26 -10.54 27.37 30.57
N ILE A 27 -9.42 28.05 30.30
CA ILE A 27 -9.38 29.52 30.20
C ILE A 27 -10.31 29.98 29.07
N LEU A 28 -10.21 29.37 27.89
CA LEU A 28 -11.10 29.70 26.77
C LEU A 28 -12.59 29.55 27.12
N SER A 29 -12.96 28.55 27.92
CA SER A 29 -14.35 28.29 28.30
C SER A 29 -14.95 29.36 29.22
N GLU A 30 -14.11 30.13 29.94
CA GLU A 30 -14.58 31.21 30.83
C GLU A 30 -15.12 32.43 30.05
N TYR A 31 -14.79 32.53 28.75
CA TYR A 31 -15.12 33.67 27.90
C TYR A 31 -16.13 33.37 26.77
N ASP A 32 -16.82 32.21 26.82
CA ASP A 32 -17.81 31.78 25.81
C ASP A 32 -17.29 31.83 24.37
N VAL A 33 -16.01 31.48 24.15
CA VAL A 33 -15.42 31.48 22.81
C VAL A 33 -15.92 30.30 21.99
N THR A 34 -16.06 30.50 20.67
CA THR A 34 -16.38 29.42 19.73
C THR A 34 -15.10 28.90 19.09
N ILE A 35 -14.77 27.62 19.27
CA ILE A 35 -13.65 26.98 18.57
C ILE A 35 -14.09 26.68 17.12
N LEU A 36 -13.33 27.19 16.15
CA LEU A 36 -13.60 27.03 14.72
C LEU A 36 -12.75 25.92 14.09
N ASP A 37 -11.53 25.72 14.59
CA ASP A 37 -10.65 24.61 14.20
C ASP A 37 -9.68 24.29 15.34
N ILE A 38 -9.27 23.03 15.44
CA ILE A 38 -8.31 22.58 16.45
C ILE A 38 -7.47 21.44 15.89
N GLY A 39 -6.15 21.57 16.04
CA GLY A 39 -5.19 20.56 15.61
C GLY A 39 -4.08 20.39 16.64
N GLN A 40 -3.75 19.15 16.97
CA GLN A 40 -2.66 18.82 17.87
C GLN A 40 -1.75 17.76 17.25
N ALA A 41 -0.44 17.95 17.38
CA ALA A 41 0.55 16.94 17.10
C ALA A 41 1.57 16.89 18.24
N ASP A 42 1.97 15.68 18.63
CA ASP A 42 3.13 15.46 19.51
C ASP A 42 4.17 14.63 18.75
N ILE A 43 5.38 15.19 18.64
CA ILE A 43 6.53 14.54 18.03
C ILE A 43 7.66 14.54 19.05
N HIS A 44 8.05 13.36 19.53
CA HIS A 44 9.15 13.20 20.50
C HIS A 44 8.96 13.98 21.81
N SER A 45 7.72 14.04 22.34
CA SER A 45 7.36 14.82 23.52
C SER A 45 7.45 16.34 23.29
N GLN A 46 7.42 16.77 22.03
CA GLN A 46 7.21 18.16 21.66
C GLN A 46 5.80 18.33 21.11
N LEU A 47 5.00 19.05 21.88
CA LEU A 47 3.65 19.43 21.51
C LEU A 47 3.69 20.60 20.52
N SER A 48 2.84 20.51 19.50
CA SER A 48 2.35 21.63 18.70
C SER A 48 0.82 21.59 18.71
N LEU A 49 0.19 22.62 19.28
CA LEU A 49 -1.26 22.74 19.40
C LEU A 49 -1.72 24.05 18.77
N GLY A 50 -2.55 23.95 17.74
CA GLY A 50 -3.23 25.07 17.10
C GLY A 50 -4.70 25.09 17.49
N ILE A 51 -5.22 26.22 17.97
CA ILE A 51 -6.65 26.43 18.18
C ILE A 51 -7.04 27.74 17.49
N LEU A 52 -7.90 27.65 16.49
CA LEU A 52 -8.55 28.80 15.89
C LEU A 52 -9.88 29.00 16.59
N PHE A 53 -10.09 30.18 17.20
CA PHE A 53 -11.33 30.50 17.89
C PHE A 53 -11.86 31.87 17.51
N MET A 54 -13.16 32.05 17.73
CA MET A 54 -13.88 33.30 17.60
C MET A 54 -14.28 33.80 18.99
N SER A 55 -13.98 35.05 19.27
CA SER A 55 -14.31 35.72 20.55
C SER A 55 -14.92 37.09 20.31
N ARG A 56 -15.49 37.69 21.35
CA ARG A 56 -15.89 39.10 21.33
C ARG A 56 -14.64 39.98 21.41
N GLU A 57 -14.63 41.09 20.68
CA GLU A 57 -13.50 42.05 20.67
C GLU A 57 -13.17 42.58 22.08
N GLU A 58 -14.16 42.69 22.96
CA GLU A 58 -13.96 43.13 24.35
C GLU A 58 -13.27 42.09 25.26
N ASP A 59 -13.34 40.80 24.91
CA ASP A 59 -12.80 39.70 25.70
C ASP A 59 -11.39 39.27 25.26
N SER A 60 -11.03 39.51 23.98
CA SER A 60 -9.83 38.96 23.35
C SER A 60 -8.54 39.30 24.09
N GLY A 61 -8.38 40.55 24.54
CA GLY A 61 -7.21 40.99 25.31
C GLY A 61 -7.06 40.26 26.65
N ASN A 62 -8.17 39.99 27.35
CA ASN A 62 -8.16 39.28 28.63
C ASN A 62 -7.82 37.79 28.43
N ILE A 63 -8.44 37.16 27.43
CA ILE A 63 -8.14 35.78 27.03
C ILE A 63 -6.64 35.64 26.73
N MET A 64 -6.07 36.52 25.88
CA MET A 64 -4.66 36.48 25.52
C MET A 64 -3.74 36.62 26.74
N LYS A 65 -4.07 37.54 27.65
CA LYS A 65 -3.33 37.76 28.89
C LYS A 65 -3.32 36.51 29.77
N GLU A 66 -4.47 35.91 30.04
CA GLU A 66 -4.56 34.72 30.89
C GLU A 66 -3.85 33.52 30.28
N LEU A 67 -4.00 33.33 28.97
CA LEU A 67 -3.29 32.29 28.24
C LEU A 67 -1.77 32.49 28.30
N LEU A 68 -1.25 33.73 28.21
CA LEU A 68 0.18 34.02 28.37
C LEU A 68 0.69 33.71 29.78
N PHE A 69 -0.08 34.07 30.82
CA PHE A 69 0.27 33.72 32.20
C PHE A 69 0.31 32.20 32.39
N LYS A 70 -0.70 31.49 31.87
CA LYS A 70 -0.76 30.04 31.97
C LYS A 70 0.36 29.37 31.18
N ALA A 71 0.65 29.85 29.96
CA ALA A 71 1.74 29.34 29.14
C ALA A 71 3.09 29.48 29.84
N THR A 72 3.35 30.64 30.46
CA THR A 72 4.56 30.88 31.26
C THR A 72 4.66 29.91 32.43
N ALA A 73 3.57 29.71 33.18
CA ALA A 73 3.52 28.77 34.30
C ALA A 73 3.75 27.31 33.87
N LEU A 74 3.30 26.95 32.66
CA LEU A 74 3.48 25.61 32.08
C LEU A 74 4.84 25.43 31.39
N GLY A 75 5.60 26.52 31.17
CA GLY A 75 6.87 26.49 30.45
C GLY A 75 6.72 26.23 28.95
N ILE A 76 5.64 26.72 28.35
CA ILE A 76 5.33 26.55 26.93
C ILE A 76 5.31 27.92 26.23
N ALA A 77 5.63 27.93 24.95
CA ALA A 77 5.51 29.11 24.11
C ALA A 77 4.09 29.18 23.52
N ILE A 78 3.52 30.38 23.51
CA ILE A 78 2.25 30.66 22.84
C ILE A 78 2.41 31.85 21.92
N ARG A 79 1.87 31.75 20.71
CA ARG A 79 1.78 32.83 19.73
C ARG A 79 0.33 33.05 19.38
N PHE A 80 -0.06 34.31 19.28
CA PHE A 80 -1.38 34.74 18.83
C PHE A 80 -1.25 35.31 17.42
N SER A 81 -2.17 34.95 16.54
CA SER A 81 -2.22 35.46 15.18
C SER A 81 -3.66 35.84 14.87
N PRO A 82 -3.98 37.15 14.72
CA PRO A 82 -5.29 37.57 14.29
C PRO A 82 -5.53 37.09 12.85
N VAL A 83 -6.74 36.59 12.58
CA VAL A 83 -7.13 36.08 11.26
C VAL A 83 -8.21 36.99 10.71
N ALA A 84 -8.01 37.54 9.51
CA ALA A 84 -9.04 38.34 8.87
C ALA A 84 -10.22 37.45 8.45
N GLU A 85 -11.46 37.96 8.53
CA GLU A 85 -12.64 37.20 8.10
C GLU A 85 -12.54 36.76 6.63
N SER A 86 -11.98 37.60 5.77
CA SER A 86 -11.72 37.26 4.36
C SER A 86 -10.72 36.12 4.19
N GLU A 87 -9.68 36.05 5.02
CA GLU A 87 -8.69 34.96 5.03
C GLU A 87 -9.32 33.65 5.51
N TYR A 88 -10.11 33.71 6.59
CA TYR A 88 -10.85 32.56 7.09
C TYR A 88 -11.84 32.02 6.04
N MET A 89 -12.64 32.90 5.42
CA MET A 89 -13.58 32.51 4.37
C MET A 89 -12.85 31.94 3.15
N HIS A 90 -11.68 32.47 2.78
CA HIS A 90 -10.86 31.87 1.74
C HIS A 90 -10.41 30.45 2.11
N TRP A 91 -9.91 30.25 3.34
CA TRP A 91 -9.50 28.93 3.82
C TRP A 91 -10.65 27.91 3.86
N VAL A 92 -11.84 28.32 4.33
CA VAL A 92 -13.05 27.49 4.32
C VAL A 92 -13.42 27.08 2.89
N ASN A 93 -13.38 28.03 1.95
CA ASN A 93 -13.69 27.77 0.54
C ASN A 93 -12.59 26.96 -0.18
N MET A 94 -11.38 26.90 0.37
CA MET A 94 -10.24 26.12 -0.15
C MET A 94 -10.24 24.64 0.29
N GLN A 95 -11.30 24.15 0.93
CA GLN A 95 -11.49 22.73 1.28
C GLN A 95 -11.44 21.73 0.09
N GLY A 96 -11.19 22.18 -1.16
CA GLY A 96 -11.25 21.37 -2.38
C GLY A 96 -9.94 20.87 -2.99
N LYS A 97 -8.75 21.09 -2.40
CA LYS A 97 -7.52 20.51 -2.96
C LYS A 97 -7.46 19.01 -2.69
N ASN A 98 -7.12 18.21 -3.71
CA ASN A 98 -6.94 16.78 -3.55
C ASN A 98 -5.84 16.50 -2.51
N ARG A 99 -6.06 15.42 -1.76
CA ARG A 99 -5.06 14.85 -0.86
C ARG A 99 -4.57 13.55 -1.45
N TYR A 100 -3.27 13.34 -1.39
CA TYR A 100 -2.62 12.12 -1.81
C TYR A 100 -1.76 11.59 -0.67
N ILE A 101 -1.55 10.29 -0.69
CA ILE A 101 -0.58 9.62 0.15
C ILE A 101 0.57 9.13 -0.72
N LEU A 102 1.78 9.57 -0.39
CA LEU A 102 3.00 8.96 -0.88
C LEU A 102 3.57 8.04 0.21
N THR A 103 3.67 6.75 -0.05
CA THR A 103 4.39 5.80 0.82
C THR A 103 5.76 5.56 0.22
N LEU A 104 6.81 5.63 1.03
CA LEU A 104 8.19 5.32 0.65
C LEU A 104 8.67 4.16 1.51
N LEU A 105 9.16 3.12 0.86
CA LEU A 105 9.42 1.81 1.44
C LEU A 105 10.77 1.28 0.98
N GLY A 106 11.50 0.62 1.85
CA GLY A 106 12.77 -0.01 1.48
C GLY A 106 13.39 -0.69 2.68
N ARG A 107 14.57 -1.30 2.50
CA ARG A 107 15.27 -1.97 3.61
C ARG A 107 15.81 -0.98 4.64
N LYS A 108 16.31 0.16 4.16
CA LYS A 108 16.72 1.31 4.97
C LYS A 108 16.29 2.58 4.23
N LEU A 109 15.91 3.63 4.96
CA LEU A 109 15.61 4.94 4.39
C LEU A 109 16.64 5.94 4.88
N SER A 110 17.39 6.50 3.94
CA SER A 110 18.38 7.56 4.19
C SER A 110 17.82 8.95 3.90
N ALA A 111 18.50 9.99 4.37
CA ALA A 111 18.15 11.38 4.05
C ALA A 111 18.14 11.66 2.54
N HIS A 112 18.99 10.97 1.76
CA HIS A 112 19.02 11.10 0.30
C HIS A 112 17.69 10.67 -0.33
N HIS A 113 17.12 9.54 0.12
CA HIS A 113 15.81 9.06 -0.35
C HIS A 113 14.70 10.08 -0.06
N ILE A 114 14.68 10.61 1.16
CA ILE A 114 13.66 11.59 1.57
C ILE A 114 13.82 12.89 0.77
N ALA A 115 15.05 13.41 0.63
CA ALA A 115 15.30 14.63 -0.12
C ALA A 115 14.88 14.51 -1.59
N ALA A 116 15.20 13.38 -2.23
CA ALA A 116 14.87 13.17 -3.64
C ALA A 116 13.35 13.08 -3.88
N VAL A 117 12.61 12.35 -3.02
CA VAL A 117 11.14 12.24 -3.11
C VAL A 117 10.45 13.56 -2.81
N THR A 118 10.87 14.25 -1.73
CA THR A 118 10.27 15.54 -1.35
C THR A 118 10.53 16.63 -2.39
N LYS A 119 11.68 16.60 -3.07
CA LYS A 119 11.96 17.48 -4.22
C LYS A 119 10.98 17.24 -5.37
N ILE A 120 10.72 15.97 -5.74
CA ILE A 120 9.74 15.65 -6.79
C ILE A 120 8.35 16.18 -6.43
N LEU A 121 7.93 16.03 -5.17
CA LEU A 121 6.65 16.57 -4.68
C LEU A 121 6.60 18.10 -4.79
N ALA A 122 7.67 18.78 -4.37
CA ALA A 122 7.76 20.23 -4.41
C ALA A 122 7.75 20.79 -5.85
N ASP A 123 8.47 20.14 -6.78
CA ASP A 123 8.48 20.50 -8.21
C ASP A 123 7.08 20.44 -8.83
N GLN A 124 6.18 19.61 -8.29
CA GLN A 124 4.79 19.46 -8.72
C GLN A 124 3.83 20.41 -7.98
N GLY A 125 4.33 21.28 -7.11
CA GLY A 125 3.53 22.22 -6.31
C GLY A 125 2.72 21.56 -5.19
N LEU A 126 3.11 20.36 -4.75
CA LEU A 126 2.46 19.65 -3.64
C LEU A 126 3.04 20.09 -2.30
N ASN A 127 2.16 20.37 -1.34
CA ASN A 127 2.55 20.61 0.04
C ASN A 127 2.54 19.30 0.84
N ILE A 128 3.49 19.10 1.73
CA ILE A 128 3.49 17.97 2.66
C ILE A 128 2.79 18.42 3.95
N ASP A 129 1.63 17.84 4.23
CA ASP A 129 0.83 18.15 5.41
C ASP A 129 1.31 17.37 6.64
N SER A 130 1.76 16.12 6.46
CA SER A 130 2.36 15.34 7.55
C SER A 130 3.24 14.20 7.03
N ILE A 131 4.19 13.76 7.86
CA ILE A 131 5.05 12.61 7.60
C ILE A 131 4.95 11.67 8.80
N LYS A 132 4.69 10.37 8.55
CA LYS A 132 4.54 9.35 9.59
C LYS A 132 5.40 8.14 9.25
N ARG A 133 6.01 7.53 10.26
CA ARG A 133 6.62 6.21 10.11
C ARG A 133 5.56 5.13 10.26
N LEU A 134 5.47 4.22 9.29
CA LEU A 134 4.56 3.08 9.34
C LEU A 134 5.20 1.84 9.99
N THR A 135 6.52 1.68 9.85
CA THR A 135 7.25 0.58 10.49
C THR A 135 7.61 0.86 11.96
N GLY A 136 8.00 -0.18 12.67
CA GLY A 136 8.60 -0.08 14.01
C GLY A 136 9.83 0.84 14.07
N ARG A 137 10.26 1.15 15.30
CA ARG A 137 11.48 1.94 15.54
C ARG A 137 12.69 1.12 15.09
N MET A 138 13.64 1.78 14.42
CA MET A 138 14.88 1.14 14.01
C MET A 138 15.82 1.03 15.21
N PRO A 139 16.26 -0.18 15.61
CA PRO A 139 17.31 -0.32 16.60
C PRO A 139 18.63 0.22 16.05
N LEU A 140 19.51 0.67 16.94
CA LEU A 140 20.87 1.12 16.59
C LEU A 140 21.78 -0.05 16.17
N ASP A 141 21.46 -1.26 16.62
CA ASP A 141 22.12 -2.48 16.21
C ASP A 141 21.65 -2.88 14.81
N GLU A 142 22.51 -2.68 13.82
CA GLU A 142 22.20 -2.96 12.42
C GLU A 142 21.86 -4.43 12.15
N GLN A 143 22.31 -5.36 13.00
CA GLN A 143 21.99 -6.79 12.89
C GLN A 143 20.57 -7.10 13.38
N LYS A 144 19.99 -6.24 14.23
CA LYS A 144 18.62 -6.34 14.73
C LYS A 144 17.65 -5.43 13.98
N ALA A 145 18.13 -4.59 13.08
CA ALA A 145 17.29 -3.69 12.32
C ALA A 145 16.31 -4.50 11.47
N SER A 146 15.01 -4.36 11.77
CA SER A 146 13.93 -4.81 10.89
C SER A 146 14.30 -4.45 9.45
N VAL A 147 14.25 -5.43 8.55
CA VAL A 147 14.62 -5.31 7.14
C VAL A 147 13.66 -4.41 6.35
N ARG A 148 12.78 -3.67 7.04
CA ARG A 148 11.69 -2.87 6.47
C ARG A 148 11.65 -1.50 7.15
N ALA A 149 11.86 -0.46 6.37
CA ALA A 149 11.71 0.94 6.74
C ALA A 149 10.65 1.58 5.83
N CYS A 150 9.58 2.09 6.45
CA CYS A 150 8.48 2.69 5.71
C CYS A 150 8.05 4.01 6.33
N ILE A 151 7.92 5.04 5.49
CA ILE A 151 7.34 6.33 5.85
C ILE A 151 6.21 6.70 4.87
N GLU A 152 5.20 7.36 5.40
CA GLU A 152 4.03 7.86 4.69
C GLU A 152 4.04 9.39 4.73
N PHE A 153 3.88 10.01 3.57
CA PHE A 153 3.68 11.45 3.40
C PHE A 153 2.23 11.68 3.04
N SER A 154 1.51 12.48 3.85
CA SER A 154 0.24 13.05 3.45
C SER A 154 0.52 14.36 2.72
N VAL A 155 0.11 14.45 1.46
CA VAL A 155 0.40 15.60 0.60
C VAL A 155 -0.88 16.20 0.05
N ARG A 156 -0.90 17.52 -0.11
CA ARG A 156 -2.05 18.30 -0.57
C ARG A 156 -1.68 19.13 -1.80
N GLY A 157 -2.56 19.10 -2.80
CA GLY A 157 -2.39 19.84 -4.04
C GLY A 157 -2.85 19.02 -5.25
N ASN A 158 -2.73 19.60 -6.43
CA ASN A 158 -2.98 18.91 -7.70
C ASN A 158 -1.66 18.88 -8.47
N PRO A 159 -1.08 17.70 -8.75
CA PRO A 159 0.15 17.60 -9.54
C PRO A 159 -0.03 18.26 -10.91
N GLN A 160 0.94 19.06 -11.33
CA GLN A 160 0.89 19.72 -12.64
C GLN A 160 1.04 18.71 -13.78
N HIS A 161 1.97 17.76 -13.64
CA HIS A 161 2.27 16.72 -14.63
C HIS A 161 2.36 15.35 -13.94
N MET A 162 1.21 14.69 -13.75
CA MET A 162 1.12 13.42 -13.02
C MET A 162 2.01 12.32 -13.63
N GLU A 163 2.00 12.17 -14.96
CA GLU A 163 2.77 11.11 -15.64
C GLU A 163 4.28 11.33 -15.50
N GLU A 164 4.75 12.58 -15.61
CA GLU A 164 6.16 12.93 -15.40
C GLU A 164 6.58 12.66 -13.95
N MET A 165 5.76 13.09 -12.98
CA MET A 165 5.98 12.83 -11.56
C MET A 165 6.12 11.33 -11.30
N GLN A 166 5.21 10.52 -11.86
CA GLN A 166 5.21 9.07 -11.68
C GLN A 166 6.44 8.42 -12.31
N SER A 167 6.83 8.86 -13.52
CA SER A 167 8.06 8.39 -14.19
C SER A 167 9.32 8.71 -13.37
N ARG A 168 9.42 9.93 -12.82
CA ARG A 168 10.55 10.33 -11.95
C ARG A 168 10.61 9.50 -10.67
N LEU A 169 9.46 9.19 -10.06
CA LEU A 169 9.41 8.32 -8.89
C LEU A 169 9.83 6.87 -9.24
N MET A 170 9.41 6.34 -10.40
CA MET A 170 9.85 5.03 -10.90
C MET A 170 11.36 4.98 -11.15
N HIS A 171 11.94 6.02 -11.75
CA HIS A 171 13.39 6.11 -11.93
C HIS A 171 14.13 6.08 -10.58
N LEU A 172 13.67 6.89 -9.62
CA LEU A 172 14.22 6.94 -8.27
C LEU A 172 14.15 5.57 -7.59
N SER A 173 13.06 4.84 -7.77
CA SER A 173 12.91 3.49 -7.24
C SER A 173 14.01 2.55 -7.73
N SER A 174 14.24 2.54 -9.04
CA SER A 174 15.28 1.69 -9.66
C SER A 174 16.71 2.11 -9.29
N GLU A 175 16.98 3.41 -9.20
CA GLU A 175 18.32 3.94 -8.94
C GLU A 175 18.72 3.79 -7.47
N MET A 176 17.77 3.97 -6.56
CA MET A 176 18.04 4.10 -5.13
C MET A 176 17.60 2.88 -4.31
N GLY A 177 17.01 1.86 -4.94
CA GLY A 177 16.62 0.63 -4.25
C GLY A 177 15.55 0.87 -3.18
N VAL A 178 14.57 1.72 -3.50
CA VAL A 178 13.38 1.96 -2.67
C VAL A 178 12.12 1.78 -3.51
N ASP A 179 11.04 1.37 -2.88
CA ASP A 179 9.72 1.26 -3.48
C ASP A 179 8.85 2.45 -3.06
N PHE A 180 7.89 2.84 -3.90
CA PHE A 180 6.97 3.91 -3.55
C PHE A 180 5.55 3.61 -3.98
N SER A 181 4.62 4.29 -3.31
CA SER A 181 3.22 4.28 -3.65
C SER A 181 2.62 5.66 -3.60
N PHE A 182 2.12 6.16 -4.73
CA PHE A 182 1.38 7.42 -4.78
C PHE A 182 -0.11 7.15 -5.05
N GLN A 183 -0.97 7.51 -4.09
CA GLN A 183 -2.40 7.18 -4.12
C GLN A 183 -3.25 8.38 -3.72
N LEU A 184 -4.42 8.53 -4.32
CA LEU A 184 -5.41 9.49 -3.85
C LEU A 184 -5.90 9.09 -2.45
N ASP A 185 -5.96 10.04 -1.52
CA ASP A 185 -6.43 9.80 -0.14
C ASP A 185 -7.96 9.89 -0.07
N ASN A 186 -8.63 8.85 -0.54
CA ASN A 186 -10.08 8.74 -0.51
C ASN A 186 -10.55 7.54 0.35
N MET A 187 -11.87 7.41 0.50
CA MET A 187 -12.46 6.33 1.28
C MET A 187 -12.17 4.95 0.70
N TYR A 188 -12.07 4.82 -0.62
CA TYR A 188 -11.74 3.56 -1.29
C TYR A 188 -10.34 3.06 -0.92
N ARG A 189 -9.33 3.95 -0.86
CA ARG A 189 -7.97 3.63 -0.39
C ARG A 189 -8.00 3.00 1.01
N ARG A 190 -8.80 3.60 1.90
CA ARG A 190 -8.87 3.27 3.34
C ARG A 190 -9.68 2.01 3.63
N MET A 191 -10.54 1.60 2.72
CA MET A 191 -11.48 0.49 2.91
C MET A 191 -11.32 -0.59 1.84
N ARG A 192 -10.08 -0.96 1.51
CA ARG A 192 -9.86 -2.11 0.62
C ARG A 192 -10.30 -3.40 1.29
N ARG A 193 -10.92 -4.31 0.53
CA ARG A 193 -11.57 -5.51 1.08
C ARG A 193 -11.25 -6.81 0.33
N LEU A 194 -10.87 -6.71 -0.94
CA LEU A 194 -10.56 -7.87 -1.78
C LEU A 194 -9.15 -7.72 -2.34
N ILE A 195 -8.34 -8.77 -2.22
CA ILE A 195 -7.02 -8.85 -2.82
C ILE A 195 -6.88 -10.12 -3.65
N CYS A 196 -6.43 -9.95 -4.89
CA CYS A 196 -6.15 -11.01 -5.83
C CYS A 196 -4.64 -11.09 -6.07
N PHE A 197 -4.09 -12.30 -6.03
CA PHE A 197 -2.68 -12.56 -6.28
C PHE A 197 -2.51 -13.46 -7.51
N ASP A 198 -1.47 -13.22 -8.31
CA ASP A 198 -0.86 -14.32 -9.06
C ASP A 198 -0.19 -15.31 -8.08
N MET A 199 0.04 -16.53 -8.54
CA MET A 199 0.69 -17.58 -7.77
C MET A 199 2.18 -17.66 -8.08
N ASP A 200 2.52 -18.14 -9.29
CA ASP A 200 3.89 -18.30 -9.77
C ASP A 200 4.60 -16.93 -9.76
N SER A 201 5.88 -16.91 -9.37
CA SER A 201 6.71 -15.70 -9.25
C SER A 201 6.14 -14.55 -8.37
N THR A 202 5.05 -14.80 -7.63
CA THR A 202 4.39 -13.81 -6.75
C THR A 202 4.20 -14.37 -5.34
N LEU A 203 3.33 -15.37 -5.14
CA LEU A 203 3.17 -16.06 -3.85
C LEU A 203 4.24 -17.11 -3.60
N ILE A 204 4.79 -17.66 -4.69
CA ILE A 204 5.90 -18.61 -4.69
C ILE A 204 7.01 -18.09 -5.61
N GLN A 205 8.25 -18.50 -5.34
CA GLN A 205 9.45 -18.00 -6.02
C GLN A 205 9.81 -18.79 -7.28
N THR A 206 8.99 -19.75 -7.67
CA THR A 206 9.23 -20.64 -8.82
C THR A 206 8.03 -20.63 -9.76
N GLU A 207 8.27 -21.10 -10.99
CA GLU A 207 7.24 -21.39 -11.98
C GLU A 207 6.89 -22.87 -11.86
N CYS A 208 5.67 -23.21 -11.43
CA CYS A 208 5.27 -24.61 -11.19
C CYS A 208 5.46 -25.50 -12.43
N ILE A 209 5.31 -24.95 -13.63
CA ILE A 209 5.49 -25.70 -14.88
C ILE A 209 6.95 -26.08 -15.15
N ASP A 210 7.90 -25.25 -14.73
CA ASP A 210 9.32 -25.51 -14.90
C ASP A 210 9.76 -26.60 -13.92
N GLU A 211 9.30 -26.56 -12.66
CA GLU A 211 9.53 -27.64 -11.68
C GLU A 211 9.00 -29.00 -12.16
N LEU A 212 7.80 -29.02 -12.76
CA LEU A 212 7.23 -30.23 -13.35
C LEU A 212 8.03 -30.71 -14.56
N ALA A 213 8.50 -29.79 -15.40
CA ALA A 213 9.29 -30.10 -16.58
C ALA A 213 10.64 -30.72 -16.21
N GLU A 214 11.30 -30.23 -15.17
CA GLU A 214 12.54 -30.80 -14.64
C GLU A 214 12.31 -32.22 -14.12
N ARG A 215 11.24 -32.46 -13.35
CA ARG A 215 10.87 -33.82 -12.89
C ARG A 215 10.51 -34.78 -14.03
N ALA A 216 9.98 -34.26 -15.13
CA ALA A 216 9.68 -35.03 -16.33
C ALA A 216 10.87 -35.19 -17.29
N GLY A 217 12.03 -34.56 -17.01
CA GLY A 217 13.21 -34.61 -17.88
C GLY A 217 13.06 -33.82 -19.20
N VAL A 218 12.13 -32.86 -19.24
CA VAL A 218 11.79 -32.05 -20.43
C VAL A 218 11.98 -30.54 -20.21
N GLY A 219 12.71 -30.15 -19.15
CA GLY A 219 12.97 -28.76 -18.76
C GLY A 219 13.47 -27.87 -19.91
N GLU A 220 14.47 -28.33 -20.67
CA GLU A 220 15.02 -27.57 -21.80
C GLU A 220 13.98 -27.28 -22.90
N GLN A 221 13.10 -28.25 -23.17
CA GLN A 221 12.07 -28.12 -24.19
C GLN A 221 10.98 -27.13 -23.76
N VAL A 222 10.58 -27.19 -22.49
CA VAL A 222 9.61 -26.25 -21.90
C VAL A 222 10.18 -24.84 -21.92
N ARG A 223 11.44 -24.65 -21.51
CA ARG A 223 12.12 -23.34 -21.55
C ARG A 223 12.16 -22.76 -22.96
N ALA A 224 12.52 -23.57 -23.96
CA ALA A 224 12.55 -23.13 -25.36
C ALA A 224 11.17 -22.66 -25.85
N ILE A 225 10.08 -23.30 -25.44
CA ILE A 225 8.70 -22.88 -25.77
C ILE A 225 8.35 -21.58 -25.03
N THR A 226 8.70 -21.46 -23.73
CA THR A 226 8.47 -20.26 -22.93
C THR A 226 9.16 -19.04 -23.54
N GLU A 227 10.41 -19.17 -23.97
CA GLU A 227 11.15 -18.08 -24.62
C GLU A 227 10.50 -17.62 -25.92
N ARG A 228 10.03 -18.55 -26.75
CA ARG A 228 9.30 -18.23 -28.00
C ARG A 228 8.00 -17.47 -27.73
N ALA A 229 7.27 -17.89 -26.69
CA ALA A 229 6.05 -17.19 -26.26
C ALA A 229 6.36 -15.78 -25.74
N MET A 230 7.43 -15.61 -24.96
CA MET A 230 7.88 -14.29 -24.49
C MET A 230 8.34 -13.37 -25.63
N ARG A 231 8.88 -13.92 -26.72
CA ARG A 231 9.19 -13.19 -27.96
C ARG A 231 7.96 -12.89 -28.83
N GLY A 232 6.78 -13.39 -28.46
CA GLY A 232 5.54 -13.20 -29.21
C GLY A 232 5.43 -14.06 -30.47
N GLU A 233 6.28 -15.09 -30.62
CA GLU A 233 6.24 -15.99 -31.77
C GLU A 233 5.05 -16.95 -31.74
N ILE A 234 4.54 -17.25 -30.55
CA ILE A 234 3.38 -18.11 -30.29
C ILE A 234 2.51 -17.47 -29.22
N ASP A 235 1.21 -17.67 -29.28
CA ASP A 235 0.30 -17.13 -28.27
C ASP A 235 0.39 -17.90 -26.94
N PHE A 236 -0.18 -17.32 -25.87
CA PHE A 236 -0.12 -17.91 -24.54
C PHE A 236 -0.82 -19.28 -24.47
N LYS A 237 -1.95 -19.47 -25.15
CA LYS A 237 -2.74 -20.71 -25.10
C LYS A 237 -2.03 -21.83 -25.83
N GLU A 238 -1.45 -21.53 -26.99
CA GLU A 238 -0.60 -22.43 -27.77
C GLU A 238 0.66 -22.81 -26.98
N SER A 239 1.34 -21.84 -26.38
CA SER A 239 2.50 -22.08 -25.51
C SER A 239 2.15 -22.95 -24.32
N PHE A 240 1.05 -22.67 -23.64
CA PHE A 240 0.56 -23.46 -22.51
C PHE A 240 0.26 -24.90 -22.92
N ALA A 241 -0.54 -25.11 -23.97
CA ALA A 241 -0.89 -26.44 -24.45
C ALA A 241 0.35 -27.27 -24.85
N ARG A 242 1.33 -26.65 -25.51
CA ARG A 242 2.59 -27.32 -25.89
C ARG A 242 3.43 -27.71 -24.68
N ARG A 243 3.57 -26.83 -23.70
CA ARG A 243 4.34 -27.13 -22.47
C ARG A 243 3.67 -28.24 -21.66
N VAL A 244 2.35 -28.19 -21.51
CA VAL A 244 1.57 -29.24 -20.81
C VAL A 244 1.70 -30.59 -21.52
N ALA A 245 1.68 -30.62 -22.86
CA ALA A 245 1.83 -31.86 -23.62
C ALA A 245 3.14 -32.61 -23.35
N LEU A 246 4.22 -31.88 -23.02
CA LEU A 246 5.52 -32.47 -22.69
C LEU A 246 5.53 -33.16 -21.32
N LEU A 247 4.58 -32.84 -20.43
CA LEU A 247 4.48 -33.43 -19.10
C LEU A 247 3.78 -34.80 -19.09
N LYS A 248 3.39 -35.31 -20.27
CA LYS A 248 2.66 -36.59 -20.39
C LYS A 248 3.45 -37.73 -19.77
N GLY A 249 2.79 -38.49 -18.88
CA GLY A 249 3.35 -39.66 -18.22
C GLY A 249 4.00 -39.38 -16.87
N LEU A 250 4.11 -38.12 -16.46
CA LEU A 250 4.58 -37.76 -15.12
C LEU A 250 3.59 -38.24 -14.05
N GLU A 251 4.10 -38.90 -13.02
CA GLU A 251 3.31 -39.40 -11.88
C GLU A 251 2.77 -38.23 -11.04
N GLU A 252 1.53 -38.35 -10.56
CA GLU A 252 0.88 -37.36 -9.68
C GLU A 252 1.68 -37.10 -8.39
N SER A 253 2.41 -38.11 -7.91
CA SER A 253 3.28 -38.00 -6.73
C SER A 253 4.35 -36.91 -6.87
N ALA A 254 4.78 -36.59 -8.10
CA ALA A 254 5.71 -35.50 -8.35
C ALA A 254 5.10 -34.13 -8.01
N MET A 255 3.82 -33.91 -8.32
CA MET A 255 3.12 -32.67 -7.96
C MET A 255 3.01 -32.52 -6.43
N ARG A 256 2.76 -33.62 -5.73
CA ARG A 256 2.71 -33.63 -4.26
C ARG A 256 4.04 -33.21 -3.65
N ASP A 257 5.13 -33.81 -4.10
CA ASP A 257 6.47 -33.51 -3.57
C ASP A 257 6.88 -32.05 -3.83
N ILE A 258 6.57 -31.52 -5.02
CA ILE A 258 6.77 -30.10 -5.33
C ILE A 258 5.93 -29.22 -4.41
N ALA A 259 4.64 -29.53 -4.21
CA ALA A 259 3.73 -28.74 -3.38
C ALA A 259 4.22 -28.63 -1.92
N GLU A 260 4.66 -29.75 -1.34
CA GLU A 260 5.16 -29.80 0.04
C GLU A 260 6.44 -28.96 0.24
N HIS A 261 7.24 -28.75 -0.83
CA HIS A 261 8.52 -28.03 -0.80
C HIS A 261 8.50 -26.67 -1.55
N LEU A 262 7.32 -26.12 -1.85
CA LEU A 262 7.22 -24.85 -2.58
C LEU A 262 8.01 -23.73 -1.88
N PRO A 263 8.90 -23.02 -2.60
CA PRO A 263 9.61 -21.87 -2.05
C PRO A 263 8.64 -20.69 -1.93
N ILE A 264 8.08 -20.49 -0.74
CA ILE A 264 7.15 -19.39 -0.46
C ILE A 264 7.90 -18.05 -0.52
N THR A 265 7.30 -17.06 -1.20
CA THR A 265 7.86 -15.71 -1.28
C THR A 265 7.99 -15.07 0.11
N GLU A 266 9.11 -14.36 0.33
CA GLU A 266 9.37 -13.61 1.56
C GLU A 266 8.16 -12.73 1.94
N GLY A 267 7.70 -12.83 3.19
CA GLY A 267 6.60 -12.02 3.71
C GLY A 267 5.18 -12.56 3.48
N VAL A 268 4.99 -13.61 2.67
CA VAL A 268 3.65 -14.19 2.41
C VAL A 268 2.95 -14.62 3.70
N ASP A 269 3.64 -15.33 4.61
CA ASP A 269 3.04 -15.79 5.87
C ASP A 269 2.48 -14.63 6.70
N ARG A 270 3.27 -13.56 6.85
CA ARG A 270 2.89 -12.32 7.55
C ARG A 270 1.71 -11.64 6.85
N LEU A 271 1.80 -11.48 5.54
CA LEU A 271 0.77 -10.84 4.73
C LEU A 271 -0.57 -11.58 4.87
N MET A 272 -0.57 -12.90 4.70
CA MET A 272 -1.76 -13.73 4.79
C MET A 272 -2.38 -13.68 6.19
N PHE A 273 -1.56 -13.78 7.24
CA PHE A 273 -2.02 -13.63 8.62
C PHE A 273 -2.77 -12.31 8.83
N VAL A 274 -2.15 -11.19 8.46
CA VAL A 274 -2.74 -9.85 8.63
C VAL A 274 -4.01 -9.72 7.80
N LEU A 275 -3.99 -10.07 6.52
CA LEU A 275 -5.15 -9.96 5.63
C LEU A 275 -6.35 -10.76 6.16
N LYS A 276 -6.15 -12.02 6.59
CA LYS A 276 -7.22 -12.84 7.17
C LYS A 276 -7.75 -12.24 8.47
N HIS A 277 -6.86 -11.78 9.35
CA HIS A 277 -7.25 -11.21 10.64
C HIS A 277 -8.13 -9.94 10.48
N TYR A 278 -7.83 -9.10 9.48
CA TYR A 278 -8.63 -7.89 9.21
C TYR A 278 -9.76 -8.09 8.19
N GLY A 279 -10.10 -9.35 7.88
CA GLY A 279 -11.30 -9.71 7.11
C GLY A 279 -11.20 -9.42 5.62
N TYR A 280 -10.00 -9.41 5.04
CA TYR A 280 -9.86 -9.36 3.59
C TYR A 280 -10.32 -10.68 2.96
N LYS A 281 -11.00 -10.55 1.82
CA LYS A 281 -11.20 -11.66 0.89
C LYS A 281 -9.94 -11.83 0.06
N ILE A 282 -9.46 -13.05 -0.02
CA ILE A 282 -8.21 -13.39 -0.70
C ILE A 282 -8.52 -14.34 -1.86
N ALA A 283 -7.97 -14.03 -3.02
CA ALA A 283 -8.10 -14.85 -4.21
C ALA A 283 -6.73 -15.13 -4.86
N ILE A 284 -6.52 -16.37 -5.32
CA ILE A 284 -5.46 -16.70 -6.28
C ILE A 284 -6.07 -16.76 -7.67
N LEU A 285 -5.54 -15.95 -8.60
CA LEU A 285 -5.91 -15.92 -10.01
C LEU A 285 -4.64 -16.18 -10.84
N SER A 286 -4.41 -17.43 -11.24
CA SER A 286 -3.12 -17.83 -11.82
C SER A 286 -3.24 -18.54 -13.17
N GLY A 287 -2.21 -18.38 -14.00
CA GLY A 287 -2.00 -19.20 -15.20
C GLY A 287 -1.28 -20.53 -14.91
N GLY A 288 -0.88 -20.76 -13.65
CA GLY A 288 -0.34 -22.03 -13.17
C GLY A 288 -1.43 -23.09 -12.98
N PHE A 289 -1.21 -24.02 -12.05
CA PHE A 289 -2.06 -25.20 -11.90
C PHE A 289 -2.91 -25.23 -10.62
N THR A 290 -4.15 -25.73 -10.74
CA THR A 290 -5.11 -25.83 -9.63
C THR A 290 -4.60 -26.63 -8.45
N TYR A 291 -3.78 -27.66 -8.69
CA TYR A 291 -3.18 -28.50 -7.64
C TYR A 291 -2.39 -27.66 -6.62
N PHE A 292 -1.43 -26.86 -7.08
CA PHE A 292 -0.60 -26.00 -6.23
C PHE A 292 -1.42 -24.85 -5.62
N GLY A 293 -2.35 -24.27 -6.40
CA GLY A 293 -3.27 -23.26 -5.90
C GLY A 293 -4.13 -23.78 -4.75
N HIS A 294 -4.62 -25.02 -4.81
CA HIS A 294 -5.39 -25.65 -3.74
C HIS A 294 -4.53 -25.91 -2.49
N TYR A 295 -3.28 -26.32 -2.66
CA TYR A 295 -2.35 -26.46 -1.55
C TYR A 295 -2.15 -25.14 -0.80
N LEU A 296 -1.85 -24.04 -1.52
CA LEU A 296 -1.73 -22.71 -0.92
C LEU A 296 -3.04 -22.23 -0.30
N LYS A 297 -4.17 -22.55 -0.94
CA LYS A 297 -5.51 -22.24 -0.43
C LYS A 297 -5.75 -22.88 0.94
N GLN A 298 -5.42 -24.15 1.10
CA GLN A 298 -5.55 -24.85 2.37
C GLN A 298 -4.58 -24.31 3.41
N LYS A 299 -3.31 -24.08 3.04
CA LYS A 299 -2.27 -23.59 3.94
C LYS A 299 -2.60 -22.22 4.55
N TYR A 300 -3.13 -21.28 3.75
CA TYR A 300 -3.38 -19.90 4.18
C TYR A 300 -4.86 -19.53 4.38
N GLY A 301 -5.78 -20.48 4.17
CA GLY A 301 -7.22 -20.22 4.28
C GLY A 301 -7.72 -19.21 3.25
N ILE A 302 -7.23 -19.30 2.00
CA ILE A 302 -7.63 -18.40 0.90
C ILE A 302 -9.08 -18.70 0.50
N ASP A 303 -9.84 -17.67 0.13
CA ASP A 303 -11.27 -17.81 -0.11
C ASP A 303 -11.55 -18.35 -1.53
N TYR A 304 -10.84 -17.80 -2.54
CA TYR A 304 -11.01 -18.14 -3.95
C TYR A 304 -9.72 -18.66 -4.59
N MET A 305 -9.82 -19.65 -5.46
CA MET A 305 -8.69 -20.15 -6.25
C MET A 305 -9.19 -20.48 -7.65
N TYR A 306 -8.58 -19.84 -8.65
CA TYR A 306 -8.80 -20.10 -10.06
C TYR A 306 -7.44 -20.23 -10.76
N ALA A 307 -7.23 -21.38 -11.40
CA ALA A 307 -6.02 -21.70 -12.15
C ALA A 307 -6.34 -22.75 -13.23
N ASN A 308 -5.35 -23.18 -14.00
CA ASN A 308 -5.53 -24.21 -15.03
C ASN A 308 -5.51 -25.61 -14.42
N GLU A 309 -6.39 -26.49 -14.88
CA GLU A 309 -6.47 -27.86 -14.36
C GLU A 309 -5.73 -28.82 -15.30
N LEU A 310 -4.76 -29.57 -14.78
CA LEU A 310 -4.08 -30.64 -15.51
C LEU A 310 -4.96 -31.89 -15.50
N GLU A 311 -5.11 -32.54 -16.66
CA GLU A 311 -5.86 -33.79 -16.75
C GLU A 311 -5.00 -34.96 -16.25
N ILE A 312 -5.51 -35.67 -15.25
CA ILE A 312 -4.87 -36.83 -14.64
C ILE A 312 -5.70 -38.08 -14.95
N ALA A 313 -5.05 -39.13 -15.44
CA ALA A 313 -5.64 -40.45 -15.64
C ALA A 313 -4.69 -41.53 -15.11
N ASP A 314 -5.23 -42.50 -14.37
CA ASP A 314 -4.45 -43.59 -13.77
C ASP A 314 -3.24 -43.12 -12.94
N GLY A 315 -3.40 -42.01 -12.21
CA GLY A 315 -2.35 -41.41 -11.39
C GLY A 315 -1.26 -40.67 -12.18
N LYS A 316 -1.45 -40.43 -13.48
CA LYS A 316 -0.46 -39.78 -14.36
C LYS A 316 -1.04 -38.61 -15.13
N LEU A 317 -0.19 -37.62 -15.39
CA LEU A 317 -0.53 -36.52 -16.29
C LEU A 317 -0.72 -37.04 -17.72
N THR A 318 -1.84 -36.69 -18.36
CA THR A 318 -2.12 -37.13 -19.74
C THR A 318 -1.43 -36.26 -20.80
N GLY A 319 -0.87 -35.11 -20.38
CA GLY A 319 -0.38 -34.05 -21.26
C GLY A 319 -1.50 -33.15 -21.81
N ARG A 320 -2.69 -33.19 -21.22
CA ARG A 320 -3.81 -32.31 -21.56
C ARG A 320 -4.26 -31.53 -20.31
N TYR A 321 -5.15 -30.56 -20.53
CA TYR A 321 -5.75 -29.73 -19.48
C TYR A 321 -7.28 -29.75 -19.60
N VAL A 322 -7.96 -29.44 -18.50
CA VAL A 322 -9.42 -29.42 -18.41
C VAL A 322 -9.92 -27.97 -18.36
N GLY A 323 -11.02 -27.69 -19.04
CA GLY A 323 -11.70 -26.39 -19.00
C GLY A 323 -11.02 -25.28 -19.80
N GLU A 324 -11.38 -24.04 -19.45
CA GLU A 324 -10.84 -22.86 -20.11
C GLU A 324 -9.52 -22.42 -19.49
N ILE A 325 -8.57 -22.02 -20.34
CA ILE A 325 -7.28 -21.50 -19.89
C ILE A 325 -7.46 -20.14 -19.19
N VAL A 326 -6.92 -20.03 -17.98
CA VAL A 326 -6.81 -18.78 -17.22
C VAL A 326 -5.66 -17.95 -17.79
N ASP A 327 -5.97 -17.13 -18.80
CA ASP A 327 -5.07 -16.12 -19.33
C ASP A 327 -5.23 -14.76 -18.63
N GLY A 328 -4.44 -13.76 -19.03
CA GLY A 328 -4.48 -12.43 -18.41
C GLY A 328 -5.83 -11.72 -18.49
N LYS A 329 -6.58 -11.92 -19.58
CA LYS A 329 -7.93 -11.37 -19.70
C LYS A 329 -8.87 -12.08 -18.71
N ARG A 330 -8.75 -13.40 -18.61
CA ARG A 330 -9.53 -14.20 -17.68
C ARG A 330 -9.28 -13.82 -16.22
N LYS A 331 -8.02 -13.54 -15.83
CA LYS A 331 -7.70 -13.01 -14.49
C LYS A 331 -8.46 -11.72 -14.19
N ALA A 332 -8.51 -10.78 -15.13
CA ALA A 332 -9.25 -9.53 -14.96
C ALA A 332 -10.78 -9.73 -14.88
N GLU A 333 -11.33 -10.68 -15.64
CA GLU A 333 -12.74 -11.06 -15.56
C GLU A 333 -13.09 -11.68 -14.20
N LEU A 334 -12.24 -12.60 -13.71
CA LEU A 334 -12.41 -13.26 -12.42
C LEU A 334 -12.32 -12.27 -11.26
N LEU A 335 -11.40 -11.29 -11.31
CA LEU A 335 -11.36 -10.21 -10.31
C LEU A 335 -12.69 -9.46 -10.26
N ARG A 336 -13.26 -9.08 -11.41
CA ARG A 336 -14.56 -8.39 -11.46
C ARG A 336 -15.69 -9.27 -10.94
N LEU A 337 -15.68 -10.55 -11.27
CA LEU A 337 -16.68 -11.51 -10.81
C LEU A 337 -16.65 -11.65 -9.29
N ILE A 338 -15.47 -11.84 -8.70
CA ILE A 338 -15.33 -11.97 -7.24
C ILE A 338 -15.72 -10.67 -6.55
N ALA A 339 -15.31 -9.51 -7.09
CA ALA A 339 -15.72 -8.22 -6.55
C ALA A 339 -17.24 -8.06 -6.54
N GLN A 340 -17.93 -8.48 -7.61
CA GLN A 340 -19.39 -8.47 -7.68
C GLN A 340 -20.04 -9.42 -6.67
N VAL A 341 -19.52 -10.64 -6.53
CA VAL A 341 -20.04 -11.66 -5.58
C VAL A 341 -19.87 -11.19 -4.12
N GLU A 342 -18.75 -10.55 -3.80
CA GLU A 342 -18.45 -10.04 -2.46
C GLU A 342 -19.03 -8.64 -2.21
N HIS A 343 -19.76 -8.07 -3.18
CA HIS A 343 -20.31 -6.70 -3.13
C HIS A 343 -19.25 -5.63 -2.81
N VAL A 344 -18.06 -5.77 -3.39
CA VAL A 344 -16.93 -4.87 -3.23
C VAL A 344 -16.78 -4.02 -4.50
N ASP A 345 -16.71 -2.70 -4.35
CA ASP A 345 -16.42 -1.79 -5.48
C ASP A 345 -15.02 -2.10 -6.03
N ILE A 346 -14.85 -2.07 -7.35
CA ILE A 346 -13.55 -2.29 -7.99
C ILE A 346 -12.46 -1.37 -7.43
N ALA A 347 -12.78 -0.13 -7.06
CA ALA A 347 -11.85 0.81 -6.43
C ALA A 347 -11.31 0.32 -5.07
N GLN A 348 -11.98 -0.64 -4.41
CA GLN A 348 -11.57 -1.27 -3.16
C GLN A 348 -10.80 -2.58 -3.36
N THR A 349 -10.56 -3.00 -4.60
CA THR A 349 -9.84 -4.23 -4.92
C THR A 349 -8.35 -3.97 -5.07
N ILE A 350 -7.55 -4.99 -4.77
CA ILE A 350 -6.10 -5.01 -4.94
C ILE A 350 -5.76 -6.16 -5.86
N ALA A 351 -4.82 -5.95 -6.78
CA ALA A 351 -4.23 -7.02 -7.57
C ALA A 351 -2.71 -6.96 -7.43
N VAL A 352 -2.08 -8.12 -7.27
CA VAL A 352 -0.63 -8.25 -7.16
C VAL A 352 -0.15 -9.33 -8.12
N GLY A 353 0.87 -9.03 -8.91
CA GLY A 353 1.46 -9.95 -9.89
C GLY A 353 2.79 -9.42 -10.43
N ASP A 354 3.57 -10.26 -11.09
CA ASP A 354 4.92 -9.95 -11.58
C ASP A 354 4.97 -9.77 -13.11
N GLY A 355 4.01 -10.39 -13.81
CA GLY A 355 4.13 -10.66 -15.23
C GLY A 355 3.28 -9.77 -16.14
N ALA A 356 3.57 -9.83 -17.44
CA ALA A 356 2.79 -9.13 -18.46
C ALA A 356 1.38 -9.71 -18.62
N ASN A 357 1.21 -11.00 -18.28
CA ASN A 357 -0.08 -11.68 -18.15
C ASN A 357 -0.96 -11.04 -17.07
N ASP A 358 -0.40 -10.39 -16.05
CA ASP A 358 -1.18 -9.77 -14.97
C ASP A 358 -1.63 -8.35 -15.28
N LEU A 359 -1.03 -7.69 -16.28
CA LEU A 359 -1.35 -6.29 -16.61
C LEU A 359 -2.85 -6.02 -16.73
N PRO A 360 -3.68 -6.85 -17.40
CA PRO A 360 -5.12 -6.61 -17.44
C PRO A 360 -5.79 -6.64 -16.05
N MET A 361 -5.35 -7.53 -15.16
CA MET A 361 -5.85 -7.64 -13.77
C MET A 361 -5.38 -6.45 -12.94
N LEU A 362 -4.08 -6.11 -13.01
CA LEU A 362 -3.46 -4.97 -12.32
C LEU A 362 -4.10 -3.64 -12.74
N SER A 363 -4.35 -3.44 -14.03
CA SER A 363 -5.01 -2.22 -14.54
C SER A 363 -6.50 -2.15 -14.17
N THR A 364 -7.15 -3.30 -13.94
CA THR A 364 -8.56 -3.34 -13.53
C THR A 364 -8.73 -3.02 -12.04
N ALA A 365 -7.80 -3.43 -11.19
CA ALA A 365 -7.91 -3.25 -9.75
C ALA A 365 -7.83 -1.77 -9.32
N GLY A 366 -8.46 -1.43 -8.19
CA GLY A 366 -8.32 -0.12 -7.56
C GLY A 366 -6.89 0.17 -7.10
N LEU A 367 -6.14 -0.89 -6.76
CA LEU A 367 -4.69 -0.86 -6.55
C LEU A 367 -4.03 -2.06 -7.22
N GLY A 368 -3.48 -1.89 -8.42
CA GLY A 368 -2.60 -2.87 -9.05
C GLY A 368 -1.15 -2.66 -8.63
N ILE A 369 -0.50 -3.69 -8.11
CA ILE A 369 0.89 -3.69 -7.62
C ILE A 369 1.70 -4.68 -8.45
N ALA A 370 2.74 -4.19 -9.12
CA ALA A 370 3.73 -5.04 -9.75
C ALA A 370 4.75 -5.51 -8.70
N PHE A 371 4.89 -6.82 -8.49
CA PHE A 371 5.81 -7.38 -7.51
C PHE A 371 7.00 -8.03 -8.20
N HIS A 372 8.22 -7.58 -7.90
CA HIS A 372 9.48 -8.08 -8.49
C HIS A 372 9.41 -8.21 -10.02
N ALA A 373 8.69 -7.26 -10.63
CA ALA A 373 8.18 -7.40 -11.98
C ALA A 373 9.21 -6.99 -13.02
N LYS A 374 9.10 -7.57 -14.22
CA LYS A 374 9.98 -7.21 -15.35
C LYS A 374 9.80 -5.72 -15.71
N PRO A 375 10.83 -5.03 -16.26
CA PRO A 375 10.77 -3.59 -16.54
C PRO A 375 9.56 -3.14 -17.37
N LYS A 376 9.13 -3.97 -18.33
CA LYS A 376 7.94 -3.72 -19.15
C LYS A 376 6.65 -3.67 -18.31
N VAL A 377 6.54 -4.51 -17.28
CA VAL A 377 5.38 -4.54 -16.38
C VAL A 377 5.41 -3.34 -15.44
N VAL A 378 6.57 -3.03 -14.87
CA VAL A 378 6.76 -1.84 -14.02
C VAL A 378 6.38 -0.56 -14.79
N ALA A 379 6.79 -0.43 -16.05
CA ALA A 379 6.46 0.74 -16.88
C ALA A 379 4.96 0.90 -17.19
N ASN A 380 4.17 -0.17 -17.11
CA ASN A 380 2.73 -0.17 -17.40
C ASN A 380 1.86 -0.27 -16.13
N THR A 381 2.49 -0.23 -14.95
CA THR A 381 1.80 -0.30 -13.67
C THR A 381 2.04 0.97 -12.87
N ARG A 382 1.07 1.32 -12.02
CA ARG A 382 1.16 2.57 -11.27
C ARG A 382 2.10 2.47 -10.06
N GLN A 383 2.38 1.25 -9.63
CA GLN A 383 2.86 0.90 -8.30
C GLN A 383 3.72 -0.35 -8.45
N SER A 384 4.89 -0.37 -7.80
CA SER A 384 5.72 -1.58 -7.78
C SER A 384 6.39 -1.77 -6.42
N ILE A 385 6.68 -3.03 -6.11
CA ILE A 385 7.49 -3.44 -4.95
C ILE A 385 8.57 -4.37 -5.48
N ASN A 386 9.84 -3.98 -5.37
CA ASN A 386 10.98 -4.70 -5.91
C ASN A 386 12.06 -4.99 -4.84
N THR A 387 12.03 -4.30 -3.71
CA THR A 387 13.18 -4.24 -2.78
C THR A 387 12.98 -5.04 -1.50
N ILE A 388 11.73 -5.36 -1.19
CA ILE A 388 11.31 -6.08 0.01
C ILE A 388 10.35 -7.23 -0.33
N GLY A 389 9.99 -8.01 0.70
CA GLY A 389 9.00 -9.07 0.62
C GLY A 389 7.58 -8.60 0.27
N LEU A 390 6.72 -9.56 -0.03
CA LEU A 390 5.34 -9.34 -0.48
C LEU A 390 4.47 -8.65 0.59
N ASP A 391 4.83 -8.81 1.86
CA ASP A 391 4.23 -8.09 2.99
C ASP A 391 4.40 -6.57 2.93
N GLY A 392 5.27 -6.06 2.03
CA GLY A 392 5.31 -4.66 1.64
C GLY A 392 3.97 -4.07 1.23
N VAL A 393 3.10 -4.91 0.65
CA VAL A 393 1.73 -4.55 0.27
C VAL A 393 0.97 -3.95 1.46
N LEU A 394 1.18 -4.45 2.70
CA LEU A 394 0.52 -3.93 3.89
C LEU A 394 0.75 -2.43 4.08
N TYR A 395 1.95 -1.93 3.80
CA TYR A 395 2.25 -0.51 3.94
C TYR A 395 1.59 0.33 2.85
N PHE A 396 1.45 -0.19 1.62
CA PHE A 396 0.69 0.49 0.57
C PHE A 396 -0.81 0.54 0.90
N LEU A 397 -1.31 -0.37 1.73
CA LEU A 397 -2.65 -0.33 2.30
C LEU A 397 -2.77 0.60 3.52
N GLY A 398 -1.67 1.18 4.00
CA GLY A 398 -1.64 2.09 5.14
C GLY A 398 -1.58 1.39 6.51
N PHE A 399 -1.28 0.08 6.55
CA PHE A 399 -1.04 -0.59 7.83
C PHE A 399 0.22 -0.02 8.49
N LYS A 400 0.14 0.08 9.81
CA LYS A 400 1.23 0.52 10.68
C LYS A 400 1.55 -0.61 11.64
N ASP A 401 2.83 -0.92 11.84
CA ASP A 401 3.27 -2.01 12.71
C ASP A 401 2.72 -1.88 14.14
N SER A 402 2.51 -0.65 14.62
CA SER A 402 1.92 -0.42 15.95
C SER A 402 0.46 -0.87 16.08
N TYR A 403 -0.26 -1.05 14.97
CA TYR A 403 -1.64 -1.54 14.96
C TYR A 403 -1.72 -3.06 14.86
N LEU A 404 -0.63 -3.70 14.44
CA LEU A 404 -0.57 -5.15 14.26
C LEU A 404 -0.29 -5.84 15.61
N GLU A 405 -0.80 -7.05 15.77
CA GLU A 405 -0.43 -7.93 16.88
C GLU A 405 1.02 -8.41 16.73
N GLU A 406 1.61 -9.03 17.76
CA GLU A 406 3.01 -9.49 17.73
C GLU A 406 3.33 -10.35 16.50
N LYS A 407 2.45 -11.29 16.13
CA LYS A 407 2.61 -12.11 14.92
C LYS A 407 2.58 -11.33 13.61
N GLY A 408 1.92 -10.17 13.57
CA GLY A 408 1.93 -9.27 12.41
C GLY A 408 3.10 -8.28 12.40
N LYS A 409 3.84 -8.16 13.50
CA LYS A 409 5.05 -7.32 13.61
C LYS A 409 6.33 -8.04 13.18
N LEU A 410 6.37 -9.36 13.40
CA LEU A 410 7.38 -10.27 12.82
C LEU A 410 7.26 -10.22 11.30
#